data_AF-A0A0J0V786-F1
#
_entry.id   AF-A0A0J0V786-F1
#
_cell.length_a   1.000
_cell.length_b   1.000
_cell.length_c   1.000
_cell.angle_alpha   90.00
_cell.angle_beta   90.00
_cell.angle_gamma   90.00
#
_symmetry.space_group_name_H-M   'P 1'
#
loop_
_entity.id
_entity.type
_entity.pdbx_description
1 polymer ?
#
loop_
_entity_poly.entity_id
_entity_poly.type
_entity_poly.pdbx_seq_one_letter_code
_entity_poly.pdbx_strand_id
1 'polypeptide(L)' 'MWPSVLNLFLYFPEDKREYIPAAISFAVFFLMAVFTMRLIIVISRRQEREAKRLEEQLLGKQAERKEPPEV' A
#
# COMPACT_ATOMS: atom_id res chain seq x y z
N MET A 1 -35.27 8.00 -3.20
CA MET A 1 -34.00 7.29 -3.05
C MET A 1 -34.19 6.22 -1.99
N TRP A 2 -33.90 4.96 -2.33
CA TRP A 2 -34.44 3.75 -1.72
C TRP A 2 -33.95 3.51 -0.27
N PRO A 3 -34.80 3.58 0.77
CA PRO A 3 -34.41 3.31 2.17
C PRO A 3 -34.21 1.80 2.49
N SER A 4 -34.44 0.90 1.52
CA SER A 4 -34.44 -0.55 1.76
C SER A 4 -33.07 -1.21 1.77
N VAL A 5 -32.01 -0.53 1.33
CA VAL A 5 -30.65 -1.11 1.28
C VAL A 5 -30.03 -1.32 2.67
N LEU A 6 -30.45 -0.55 3.68
CA LEU A 6 -29.93 -0.64 5.05
C LEU A 6 -30.52 -1.83 5.83
N ASN A 7 -31.70 -2.34 5.43
CA ASN A 7 -32.38 -3.42 6.14
C ASN A 7 -31.82 -4.82 5.81
N LEU A 8 -31.01 -4.95 4.75
CA LEU A 8 -30.45 -6.25 4.35
C LEU A 8 -29.36 -6.78 5.29
N PHE A 9 -28.80 -5.93 6.17
CA PHE A 9 -27.62 -6.27 6.98
C PHE A 9 -27.82 -6.07 8.49
N LEU A 10 -29.01 -5.65 8.94
CA LEU A 10 -29.33 -5.44 10.36
C LEU A 10 -30.01 -6.67 11.00
N TYR A 11 -29.64 -7.89 10.59
CA TYR A 11 -29.94 -9.09 11.37
C TYR A 11 -28.80 -9.32 12.35
N PHE A 12 -29.08 -9.16 13.64
CA PHE A 12 -28.13 -9.47 14.69
C PHE A 12 -28.51 -10.81 15.32
N PRO A 13 -27.69 -11.86 15.14
CA PRO A 13 -27.87 -13.10 15.86
C PRO A 13 -28.02 -12.89 17.37
N GLU A 14 -29.04 -13.51 17.94
CA GLU A 14 -29.23 -13.56 19.40
C GLU A 14 -28.09 -14.37 20.04
N ASP A 15 -27.65 -15.46 19.39
CA ASP A 15 -26.46 -16.22 19.79
C ASP A 15 -25.19 -15.65 19.15
N LYS A 16 -24.25 -15.21 19.99
CA LYS A 16 -22.97 -14.63 19.56
C LYS A 16 -22.09 -15.60 18.76
N ARG A 17 -22.33 -16.90 18.85
CA ARG A 17 -21.57 -17.92 18.11
C ARG A 17 -21.73 -17.80 16.60
N GLU A 18 -22.84 -17.26 16.13
CA GLU A 18 -23.09 -17.06 14.70
C GLU A 18 -22.18 -15.99 14.08
N TYR A 19 -21.51 -15.15 14.88
CA TYR A 19 -20.49 -14.20 14.40
C TYR A 19 -19.11 -14.83 14.20
N ILE A 20 -18.85 -16.04 14.71
CA ILE A 20 -17.54 -16.69 14.61
C ILE A 20 -17.04 -16.79 13.15
N PRO A 21 -17.87 -17.22 12.17
CA PRO A 21 -17.45 -17.27 10.77
C PRO A 21 -17.08 -15.89 10.20
N ALA A 22 -17.81 -14.83 10.59
CA ALA A 22 -17.53 -13.47 10.17
C ALA A 22 -16.22 -12.95 10.78
N ALA A 23 -15.96 -13.24 12.06
CA ALA A 23 -14.73 -12.88 12.73
C ALA A 23 -13.51 -13.57 12.11
N ILE A 24 -13.62 -14.86 11.77
CA ILE A 24 -12.56 -15.61 11.09
C ILE A 24 -12.28 -15.01 9.71
N SER A 25 -13.33 -14.76 8.93
CA SER A 25 -13.20 -14.16 7.59
C SER A 25 -12.52 -12.80 7.68
N PHE A 26 -12.99 -11.94 8.57
CA PHE A 26 -12.39 -10.63 8.82
C PHE A 26 -10.92 -10.75 9.23
N ALA A 27 -10.58 -11.66 10.15
CA ALA A 27 -9.21 -11.85 10.58
C ALA A 27 -8.29 -12.27 9.43
N VAL A 28 -8.74 -13.19 8.56
CA VAL A 28 -7.97 -13.63 7.39
C VAL A 28 -7.73 -12.48 6.42
N PHE A 29 -8.78 -11.73 6.07
CA PHE A 29 -8.64 -10.56 5.20
C PHE A 29 -7.76 -9.47 5.81
N PHE A 30 -7.91 -9.21 7.11
CA PHE A 30 -7.13 -8.22 7.82
C PHE A 30 -5.65 -8.59 7.83
N LEU A 31 -5.31 -9.84 8.13
CA LEU A 31 -3.93 -10.33 8.07
C LEU A 31 -3.34 -10.20 6.66
N MET A 32 -4.10 -10.56 5.63
CA MET A 32 -3.67 -10.38 4.23
C MET A 32 -3.46 -8.91 3.88
N ALA A 33 -4.33 -8.00 4.32
CA ALA A 33 -4.20 -6.57 4.08
C ALA A 33 -2.94 -6.00 4.75
N VAL A 34 -2.69 -6.37 6.01
CA VAL A 34 -1.48 -5.97 6.74
C VAL A 34 -0.24 -6.49 6.03
N PHE A 35 -0.23 -7.77 5.62
CA PHE A 35 0.89 -8.36 4.90
C PHE A 35 1.15 -7.67 3.56
N THR A 36 0.09 -7.42 2.79
CA THR A 36 0.16 -6.72 1.50
C THR A 36 0.73 -5.31 1.68
N MET A 37 0.25 -4.56 2.68
CA MET A 37 0.76 -3.23 2.98
C MET A 37 2.25 -3.27 3.33
N ARG A 38 2.68 -4.24 4.16
CA ARG A 38 4.10 -4.42 4.50
C ARG A 38 4.95 -4.72 3.26
N LEU A 39 4.47 -5.58 2.36
CA LEU A 39 5.15 -5.94 1.11
C LEU A 39 5.31 -4.72 0.19
N ILE A 40 4.26 -3.93 0.00
CA ILE A 40 4.30 -2.69 -0.79
C ILE A 40 5.37 -1.74 -0.25
N ILE A 41 5.38 -1.47 1.06
CA ILE A 41 6.35 -0.53 1.66
C ILE A 41 7.80 -1.04 1.46
N VAL A 42 8.04 -2.35 1.58
CA VAL A 42 9.37 -2.91 1.33
C VAL A 42 9.81 -2.70 -0.13
N ILE A 43 8.93 -2.93 -1.09
CA ILE A 43 9.21 -2.72 -2.51
C ILE A 43 9.44 -1.24 -2.80
N SER A 44 8.57 -0.36 -2.29
CA SER A 44 8.71 1.09 -2.48
C SER A 44 10.03 1.62 -1.95
N ARG A 45 10.50 1.13 -0.79
CA ARG A 45 11.82 1.51 -0.26
C ARG A 45 12.99 1.05 -1.13
N ARG A 46 12.86 -0.08 -1.83
CA ARG A 46 13.88 -0.54 -2.78
C ARG A 46 13.91 0.37 -4.01
N GLN A 47 12.73 0.66 -4.56
CA GLN A 47 12.58 1.55 -5.72
C GLN A 47 13.07 2.97 -5.42
N GLU A 48 12.77 3.51 -4.23
CA GLU A 48 13.24 4.83 -3.81
C GLU A 48 14.77 4.92 -3.79
N ARG A 49 15.45 3.88 -3.28
CA ARG A 49 16.92 3.82 -3.24
C ARG A 49 17.52 3.77 -4.65
N GLU A 50 16.92 3.03 -5.55
CA GLU A 50 17.37 2.95 -6.95
C GLU A 50 17.15 4.28 -7.68
N ALA A 51 15.99 4.92 -7.48
CA ALA A 51 15.69 6.23 -8.03
C ALA A 51 16.70 7.30 -7.55
N LYS A 52 17.01 7.35 -6.25
CA LYS A 52 18.02 8.29 -5.71
C LYS A 52 19.40 8.09 -6.33
N ARG A 53 19.85 6.84 -6.51
CA ARG A 53 21.13 6.55 -7.19
C ARG A 53 21.15 7.03 -8.64
N LEU A 54 20.04 6.89 -9.35
CA LEU A 54 19.90 7.38 -10.72
C LEU A 54 19.93 8.91 -10.77
N GLU A 55 19.22 9.58 -9.86
CA GLU A 55 19.25 11.05 -9.74
C GLU A 55 20.67 11.57 -9.49
N GLU A 56 21.41 10.97 -8.55
CA GLU A 56 22.80 11.34 -8.25
C GLU A 56 23.72 11.18 -9.48
N GLN A 57 23.58 10.09 -10.24
CA GLN A 57 24.36 9.88 -11.47
C GLN A 57 24.04 10.90 -12.56
N LEU A 58 22.76 11.28 -12.70
CA LEU A 58 22.34 12.28 -13.68
C LEU A 58 22.83 13.68 -13.30
N LEU A 59 22.71 14.06 -12.02
CA LEU A 59 23.21 15.33 -11.50
C LEU A 59 24.73 15.44 -11.65
N GLY A 60 25.48 14.39 -11.29
CA GLY A 60 26.94 14.35 -11.45
C GLY A 60 27.39 14.52 -12.90
N LYS A 61 26.74 13.81 -13.84
CA LYS A 61 27.02 13.95 -15.28
C LYS A 61 26.65 15.33 -15.83
N GLN A 62 25.61 15.98 -15.30
CA GLN A 62 25.24 17.33 -15.74
C GLN A 62 26.19 18.41 -15.20
N ALA A 63 26.76 18.22 -14.01
CA ALA A 63 27.79 19.11 -13.48
C ALA A 63 29.07 19.02 -14.34
N GLU A 64 29.49 17.81 -14.70
CA GLU A 64 30.67 17.57 -15.57
C GLU A 64 30.48 18.10 -17.00
N ARG A 65 29.25 18.07 -17.54
CA ARG A 65 28.95 18.63 -18.87
C ARG A 65 28.90 20.16 -18.91
N LYS A 66 28.79 20.85 -17.77
CA LYS A 66 28.71 22.32 -17.69
C LYS A 66 30.05 23.01 -17.55
N GLU A 67 31.16 22.29 -17.39
CA GLU A 67 32.51 22.83 -17.56
C GLU A 67 32.91 22.67 -19.03
N PRO A 68 32.78 23.71 -19.88
CA PRO A 68 33.42 23.69 -21.18
C PRO A 68 34.95 23.66 -20.99
N PRO A 69 35.71 22.99 -21.87
CA PRO A 69 37.15 23.14 -21.87
C PRO A 69 37.48 24.62 -22.03
N GLU A 70 38.17 25.17 -21.04
CA GLU A 70 38.76 26.50 -21.08
C GLU A 70 39.82 26.49 -22.20
N VAL A 71 39.47 27.06 -23.37
CA VAL A 71 40.37 27.37 -24.49
C VAL A 71 40.12 28.78 -24.98
#